data_AF-A0A3N8KYU9-F1
#
_entry.id   AF-A0A3N8KYU9-F1
#
_cell.length_a   1.000
_cell.length_b   1.000
_cell.length_c   1.000
_cell.angle_alpha   90.00
_cell.angle_beta   90.00
_cell.angle_gamma   90.00
#
_symmetry.space_group_name_H-M   'P 1'
#
loop_
_entity.id
_entity.type
_entity.pdbx_description
1 polymer ?
#
loop_
_entity_poly.entity_id
_entity_poly.type
_entity_poly.pdbx_seq_one_letter_code
_entity_poly.pdbx_strand_id
1 'polypeptide(L)'
;MSEDTFAFRLKVLLEHKKLSLQQVADVVGISRPAVHKWTRGGEIDYSNLRKLAAFLDVNWVWLRYGDDAVKDLGLGAQTELPMTDLRRRYTAEIVSSEARMKQAQEAAGIVTWEWNLVSDELIYSANCAKLYGREIHSNEEFWEILHPEERSWLNSQALQQAVAAREPYVWEFRIVLPDGTVRWIESRTATLVDDAGRPTRMVGTTIDISARKAVEQQLRAQIALLADGERLAGRGAWQWRPVQDEVNVSDEWCRLFGVETAAAPRRHAELQARVHADDRAAREAAVQDALARQGDYRALYRALLPDGTFRLLLEQGHVQPADDGEGLQLTAVCRAAEPADAIAFATQPKAAVTPH
;
A
#
# COMPACT_ATOMS: atom_id res chain seq x y z
N MET A 1 63.44 -6.82 -14.11
CA MET A 1 62.70 -7.90 -14.80
C MET A 1 61.58 -8.32 -13.85
N SER A 2 60.32 -8.20 -14.27
CA SER A 2 59.13 -8.29 -13.39
C SER A 2 59.17 -9.52 -12.46
N GLU A 3 59.27 -9.27 -11.16
CA GLU A 3 59.37 -10.28 -10.10
C GLU A 3 58.02 -10.95 -9.76
N ASP A 4 56.92 -10.57 -10.42
CA ASP A 4 55.57 -11.02 -10.06
C ASP A 4 54.87 -11.80 -11.19
N THR A 5 55.50 -12.87 -11.66
CA THR A 5 54.90 -13.79 -12.66
C THR A 5 54.34 -15.06 -12.02
N PHE A 6 53.32 -15.68 -12.62
CA PHE A 6 52.73 -16.95 -12.16
C PHE A 6 53.79 -18.04 -11.96
N ALA A 7 54.73 -18.16 -12.91
CA ALA A 7 55.81 -19.14 -12.85
C ALA A 7 56.76 -18.89 -11.66
N PHE A 8 57.02 -17.63 -11.33
CA PHE A 8 57.83 -17.24 -10.18
C PHE A 8 57.11 -17.57 -8.87
N ARG A 9 55.86 -17.14 -8.70
CA ARG A 9 55.03 -17.44 -7.51
C ARG A 9 54.90 -18.94 -7.28
N LEU A 10 54.66 -19.72 -8.34
CA LEU A 10 54.57 -21.17 -8.25
C LEU A 10 55.89 -21.80 -7.75
N LYS A 11 57.06 -21.35 -8.23
CA LYS A 11 58.36 -21.87 -7.73
C LYS A 11 58.55 -21.60 -6.24
N VAL A 12 58.31 -20.37 -5.82
CA VAL A 12 58.46 -19.95 -4.41
C VAL A 12 57.58 -20.80 -3.49
N LEU A 13 56.33 -21.06 -3.89
CA LEU A 13 55.40 -21.89 -3.12
C LEU A 13 55.84 -23.35 -3.02
N LEU A 14 56.36 -23.93 -4.11
CA LEU A 14 56.85 -25.30 -4.10
C LEU A 14 58.10 -25.45 -3.23
N GLU A 15 59.02 -24.49 -3.27
CA GLU A 15 60.21 -24.46 -2.41
C GLU A 15 59.82 -24.31 -0.92
N HIS A 16 58.95 -23.34 -0.61
CA HIS A 16 58.51 -23.07 0.76
C HIS A 16 57.75 -24.26 1.38
N LYS A 17 56.84 -24.88 0.62
CA LYS A 17 56.07 -26.04 1.08
C LYS A 17 56.80 -27.38 0.92
N LYS A 18 58.06 -27.37 0.44
CA LYS A 18 58.89 -28.56 0.18
C LYS A 18 58.18 -29.59 -0.71
N LEU A 19 57.43 -29.13 -1.71
CA LEU A 19 56.63 -29.96 -2.60
C LEU A 19 57.41 -30.31 -3.86
N SER A 20 57.36 -31.58 -4.26
CA SER A 20 57.92 -32.03 -5.54
C SER A 20 56.95 -31.78 -6.70
N LEU A 21 57.49 -31.60 -7.90
CA LEU A 21 56.68 -31.50 -9.13
C LEU A 21 55.83 -32.75 -9.38
N GLN A 22 56.22 -33.91 -8.86
CA GLN A 22 55.46 -35.15 -8.98
C GLN A 22 54.19 -35.11 -8.12
N GLN A 23 54.30 -34.67 -6.86
CA GLN A 23 53.14 -34.54 -5.97
C GLN A 23 52.08 -33.58 -6.54
N VAL A 24 52.51 -32.49 -7.17
CA VAL A 24 51.60 -31.55 -7.83
C VAL A 24 50.92 -32.19 -9.05
N ALA A 25 51.68 -32.95 -9.84
CA ALA A 25 51.17 -33.65 -11.02
C ALA A 25 50.08 -34.67 -10.64
N ASP A 26 50.31 -35.42 -9.56
CA ASP A 26 49.40 -36.44 -9.05
C ASP A 26 48.08 -35.83 -8.56
N VAL A 27 48.13 -34.68 -7.88
CA VAL A 27 46.92 -34.02 -7.33
C VAL A 27 46.09 -33.32 -8.41
N VAL A 28 46.76 -32.66 -9.36
CA VAL A 28 46.05 -31.97 -10.44
C VAL A 28 45.53 -32.96 -11.50
N GLY A 29 46.14 -34.15 -11.56
CA GLY A 29 45.79 -35.21 -12.50
C GLY A 29 46.41 -35.01 -13.89
N ILE A 30 47.66 -34.52 -13.93
CA ILE A 30 48.39 -34.21 -15.17
C ILE A 30 49.82 -34.75 -15.13
N SER A 31 50.58 -34.60 -16.21
CA SER A 31 51.97 -35.08 -16.27
C SER A 31 52.96 -34.13 -15.57
N ARG A 32 53.99 -34.70 -14.90
CA ARG A 32 55.09 -33.93 -14.31
C ARG A 32 55.77 -32.94 -15.29
N PRO A 33 55.99 -33.27 -16.57
CA PRO A 33 56.49 -32.32 -17.55
C PRO A 33 55.58 -31.11 -17.77
N ALA A 34 54.26 -31.29 -17.70
CA ALA A 34 53.30 -30.18 -17.82
C ALA A 34 53.38 -29.23 -16.61
N VAL A 35 53.50 -29.77 -15.39
CA VAL A 35 53.76 -28.95 -14.18
C VAL A 35 55.11 -28.22 -14.28
N HIS A 36 56.14 -28.90 -14.77
CA HIS A 36 57.46 -28.29 -14.99
C HIS A 36 57.40 -27.14 -16.01
N LYS A 37 56.56 -27.24 -17.05
CA LYS A 37 56.32 -26.18 -18.03
C LYS A 37 55.72 -24.93 -17.37
N TRP A 38 54.80 -25.08 -16.41
CA TRP A 38 54.23 -23.96 -15.65
C TRP A 38 55.29 -23.20 -14.85
N THR A 39 56.24 -23.91 -14.23
CA THR A 39 57.37 -23.27 -13.53
C THR A 39 58.32 -22.53 -14.48
N ARG A 40 58.20 -22.68 -15.80
CA ARG A 40 59.05 -21.98 -16.79
C ARG A 40 58.28 -20.95 -17.63
N GLY A 41 57.11 -20.53 -17.18
CA GLY A 41 56.29 -19.53 -17.88
C GLY A 41 55.28 -20.12 -18.87
N GLY A 42 55.03 -21.42 -18.81
CA GLY A 42 53.97 -22.05 -19.59
C GLY A 42 52.57 -21.70 -19.09
N GLU A 43 51.60 -21.67 -20.00
CA GLU A 43 50.21 -21.42 -19.68
C GLU A 43 49.56 -22.59 -18.92
N ILE A 44 48.66 -22.24 -18.01
CA ILE A 44 47.79 -23.15 -17.26
C ILE A 44 46.33 -22.82 -17.58
N ASP A 45 45.48 -23.82 -17.76
CA ASP A 45 44.03 -23.63 -17.91
C ASP A 45 43.34 -23.41 -16.55
N TYR A 46 42.12 -22.87 -16.56
CA TYR A 46 41.40 -22.53 -15.33
C TYR A 46 41.04 -23.76 -14.47
N SER A 47 40.78 -24.92 -15.08
CA SER A 47 40.43 -26.14 -14.35
C SER A 47 41.62 -26.62 -13.50
N ASN A 48 42.79 -26.71 -14.14
CA ASN A 48 44.02 -27.09 -13.46
C ASN A 48 44.53 -26.03 -12.48
N LEU A 49 44.35 -24.75 -12.80
CA LEU A 49 44.68 -23.65 -11.90
C LEU A 49 43.88 -23.69 -10.59
N ARG A 50 42.58 -23.98 -10.65
CA ARG A 50 41.73 -24.08 -9.46
C ARG A 50 42.12 -25.27 -8.58
N LYS A 51 42.39 -26.43 -9.19
CA LYS A 51 42.89 -27.62 -8.48
C LYS A 51 44.24 -27.35 -7.81
N LEU A 52 45.15 -26.71 -8.54
CA LEU A 52 46.47 -26.34 -8.04
C LEU A 52 46.38 -25.36 -6.87
N ALA A 53 45.54 -24.32 -6.99
CA ALA A 53 45.34 -23.32 -5.94
C ALA A 53 44.70 -23.92 -4.68
N ALA A 54 43.72 -24.81 -4.84
CA ALA A 54 43.12 -25.55 -3.73
C ALA A 54 44.14 -26.46 -3.03
N PHE A 55 44.99 -27.16 -3.79
CA PHE A 55 46.04 -28.00 -3.24
C PHE A 55 47.13 -27.20 -2.49
N LEU A 56 47.50 -26.04 -3.04
CA LEU A 56 48.50 -25.16 -2.43
C LEU A 56 47.93 -24.31 -1.29
N ASP A 57 46.62 -24.35 -1.05
CA ASP A 57 45.90 -23.53 -0.07
C ASP A 57 46.15 -22.02 -0.27
N VAL A 58 45.95 -21.56 -1.51
CA VAL A 58 46.11 -20.15 -1.92
C VAL A 58 44.97 -19.70 -2.83
N ASN A 59 44.73 -18.40 -2.91
CA ASN A 59 43.76 -17.84 -3.85
C ASN A 59 44.23 -18.04 -5.31
N TRP A 60 43.37 -18.61 -6.16
CA TRP A 60 43.71 -18.93 -7.55
C TRP A 60 43.94 -17.68 -8.43
N VAL A 61 43.29 -16.57 -8.12
CA VAL A 61 43.44 -15.26 -8.80
C VAL A 61 44.81 -14.69 -8.48
N TRP A 62 45.19 -14.68 -7.19
CA TRP A 62 46.52 -14.28 -6.74
C TRP A 62 47.61 -15.12 -7.41
N LEU A 63 47.43 -16.45 -7.40
CA LEU A 63 48.40 -17.37 -7.99
C LEU A 63 48.65 -17.01 -9.46
N ARG A 64 47.61 -16.75 -10.25
CA ARG A 64 47.74 -16.45 -11.68
C ARG A 64 48.18 -15.02 -11.99
N TYR A 65 47.67 -14.01 -11.28
CA TYR A 65 47.80 -12.62 -11.69
C TYR A 65 48.62 -11.74 -10.74
N GLY A 66 49.01 -12.24 -9.57
CA GLY A 66 49.87 -11.51 -8.65
C GLY A 66 49.13 -10.53 -7.75
N ASP A 67 49.87 -9.73 -7.00
CA ASP A 67 49.34 -8.88 -5.93
C ASP A 67 48.50 -7.71 -6.48
N ASP A 68 48.83 -7.23 -7.67
CA ASP A 68 48.13 -6.09 -8.28
C ASP A 68 46.73 -6.45 -8.79
N ALA A 69 46.50 -7.68 -9.25
CA ALA A 69 45.18 -8.15 -9.69
C ALA A 69 44.26 -8.57 -8.53
N VAL A 70 44.83 -8.85 -7.35
CA VAL A 70 44.05 -9.15 -6.13
C VAL A 70 43.53 -7.86 -5.49
N LYS A 71 44.21 -6.72 -5.68
CA LYS A 71 43.72 -5.39 -5.27
C LYS A 71 42.46 -4.97 -6.02
N ASP A 72 42.34 -5.30 -7.30
CA ASP A 72 41.17 -4.96 -8.12
C ASP A 72 39.96 -5.88 -7.90
N LEU A 73 40.16 -7.09 -7.35
CA LEU A 73 39.10 -8.12 -7.19
C LEU A 73 38.61 -8.30 -5.74
N GLY A 74 39.02 -7.45 -4.78
CA GLY A 74 38.40 -7.37 -3.46
C GLY A 74 38.46 -8.63 -2.58
N LEU A 75 39.27 -9.64 -2.94
CA LEU A 75 39.41 -10.88 -2.16
C LEU A 75 40.59 -10.76 -1.17
N GLY A 76 40.41 -9.90 -0.18
CA GLY A 76 41.25 -9.88 1.02
C GLY A 76 40.79 -10.97 1.99
N ALA A 77 41.75 -11.74 2.49
CA ALA A 77 41.62 -12.43 3.77
C ALA A 77 41.00 -11.48 4.81
N GLN A 78 40.17 -12.02 5.72
CA GLN A 78 39.88 -11.36 6.98
C GLN A 78 41.17 -11.29 7.81
N THR A 79 42.04 -10.38 7.43
CA THR A 79 43.02 -9.80 8.35
C THR A 79 42.22 -8.80 9.16
N GLU A 80 42.08 -9.02 10.46
CA GLU A 80 41.74 -7.94 11.40
C GLU A 80 42.89 -6.93 11.38
N LEU A 81 42.94 -6.09 10.35
CA LEU A 81 43.72 -4.87 10.34
C LEU A 81 43.10 -3.94 11.39
N PRO A 82 43.89 -3.23 12.21
CA PRO A 82 43.36 -2.27 13.15
C PRO A 82 42.52 -1.26 12.37
N MET A 83 41.21 -1.35 12.56
CA MET A 83 40.24 -0.57 11.81
C MET A 83 40.59 0.91 12.00
N THR A 84 40.96 1.61 10.92
CA THR A 84 41.24 3.05 10.96
C THR A 84 40.01 3.78 11.48
N ASP A 85 40.18 4.85 12.26
CA ASP A 85 39.07 5.57 12.90
C ASP A 85 37.96 5.95 11.91
N LEU A 86 38.31 6.24 10.65
CA LEU A 86 37.36 6.56 9.59
C LEU A 86 36.51 5.36 9.14
N ARG A 87 37.10 4.18 8.97
CA ARG A 87 36.37 2.94 8.61
C ARG A 87 35.54 2.42 9.77
N ARG A 88 36.02 2.58 11.02
CA ARG A 88 35.22 2.33 12.25
C ARG A 88 33.95 3.17 12.21
N ARG A 89 34.10 4.48 11.94
CA ARG A 89 32.99 5.44 11.91
C ARG A 89 32.00 5.10 10.81
N TYR A 90 32.43 4.88 9.57
CA TYR A 90 31.51 4.53 8.48
C TYR A 90 30.82 3.17 8.69
N THR A 91 31.54 2.15 9.16
CA THR A 91 30.92 0.83 9.42
C THR A 91 29.93 0.93 10.58
N ALA A 92 30.29 1.63 11.66
CA ALA A 92 29.39 1.88 12.77
C ALA A 92 28.18 2.71 12.34
N GLU A 93 28.35 3.66 11.44
CA GLU A 93 27.28 4.49 10.89
C GLU A 93 26.33 3.67 10.00
N ILE A 94 26.85 2.82 9.12
CA ILE A 94 26.04 1.89 8.31
C ILE A 94 25.28 0.94 9.21
N VAL A 95 25.95 0.25 10.14
CA VAL A 95 25.31 -0.69 11.07
C VAL A 95 24.26 0.03 11.93
N SER A 96 24.55 1.23 12.41
CA SER A 96 23.60 2.03 13.19
C SER A 96 22.41 2.49 12.34
N SER A 97 22.63 2.85 11.08
CA SER A 97 21.58 3.24 10.14
C SER A 97 20.69 2.05 9.77
N GLU A 98 21.28 0.90 9.46
CA GLU A 98 20.58 -0.35 9.18
C GLU A 98 19.77 -0.82 10.39
N ALA A 99 20.33 -0.74 11.60
CA ALA A 99 19.61 -1.06 12.82
C ALA A 99 18.41 -0.13 13.04
N ARG A 100 18.58 1.18 12.83
CA ARG A 100 17.47 2.15 12.88
C ARG A 100 16.41 1.84 11.82
N MET A 101 16.82 1.52 10.60
CA MET A 101 15.91 1.19 9.49
C MET A 101 15.10 -0.06 9.83
N LYS A 102 15.76 -1.13 10.28
CA LYS A 102 15.11 -2.37 10.68
C LYS A 102 14.13 -2.14 11.84
N GLN A 103 14.53 -1.37 12.84
CA GLN A 103 13.65 -1.03 13.97
C GLN A 103 12.43 -0.21 13.52
N ALA A 104 12.62 0.74 12.59
CA ALA A 104 11.53 1.53 12.04
C ALA A 104 10.56 0.66 11.22
N GLN A 105 11.06 -0.26 10.40
CA GLN A 105 10.25 -1.23 9.64
C GLN A 105 9.45 -2.14 10.58
N GLU A 106 10.10 -2.67 11.61
CA GLU A 106 9.42 -3.52 12.61
C GLU A 106 8.35 -2.77 13.39
N ALA A 107 8.64 -1.54 13.85
CA ALA A 107 7.69 -0.71 14.58
C ALA A 107 6.50 -0.29 13.71
N ALA A 108 6.73 -0.03 12.42
CA ALA A 108 5.69 0.30 11.46
C ALA A 108 4.94 -0.92 10.91
N GLY A 109 5.36 -2.15 11.26
CA GLY A 109 4.79 -3.37 10.70
C GLY A 109 5.00 -3.53 9.19
N ILE A 110 6.01 -2.85 8.63
CA ILE A 110 6.33 -2.87 7.20
C ILE A 110 7.25 -4.05 6.92
N VAL A 111 6.82 -4.96 6.05
CA VAL A 111 7.67 -6.01 5.48
C VAL A 111 8.22 -5.52 4.15
N THR A 112 9.53 -5.61 3.94
CA THR A 112 10.15 -5.36 2.64
C THR A 112 10.47 -6.66 1.95
N TRP A 113 10.42 -6.66 0.63
CA TRP A 113 10.82 -7.81 -0.16
C TRP A 113 11.50 -7.40 -1.46
N GLU A 114 12.36 -8.30 -1.94
CA GLU A 114 13.06 -8.19 -3.20
C GLU A 114 12.95 -9.51 -3.93
N TRP A 115 12.49 -9.45 -5.17
CA TRP A 115 12.39 -10.59 -6.06
C TRP A 115 13.27 -10.36 -7.28
N ASN A 116 14.24 -11.23 -7.49
CA ASN A 116 15.04 -11.26 -8.70
C ASN A 116 14.27 -11.98 -9.82
N LEU A 117 13.84 -11.23 -10.83
CA LEU A 117 13.05 -11.75 -11.95
C LEU A 117 13.84 -12.68 -12.88
N VAL A 118 15.17 -12.70 -12.76
CA VAL A 118 16.05 -13.53 -13.60
C VAL A 118 16.41 -14.84 -12.91
N SER A 119 16.80 -14.78 -11.63
CA SER A 119 17.18 -15.97 -10.86
C SER A 119 16.04 -16.60 -10.06
N ASP A 120 14.88 -15.94 -10.00
CA ASP A 120 13.73 -16.28 -9.16
C ASP A 120 14.03 -16.28 -7.65
N GLU A 121 15.10 -15.61 -7.23
CA GLU A 121 15.46 -15.48 -5.82
C GLU A 121 14.57 -14.44 -5.12
N LEU A 122 13.95 -14.84 -4.00
CA LEU A 122 13.05 -14.01 -3.21
C LEU A 122 13.61 -13.79 -1.80
N ILE A 123 13.72 -12.53 -1.41
CA ILE A 123 14.28 -12.11 -0.12
C ILE A 123 13.22 -11.26 0.60
N TYR A 124 12.94 -11.59 1.86
CA TYR A 124 12.09 -10.79 2.74
C TYR A 124 12.85 -10.20 3.91
N SER A 125 12.32 -9.13 4.51
CA SER A 125 12.76 -8.64 5.82
C SER A 125 12.42 -9.63 6.94
N ALA A 126 13.20 -9.57 8.03
CA ALA A 126 13.09 -10.48 9.18
C ALA A 126 11.73 -10.51 9.90
N ASN A 127 10.85 -9.53 9.65
CA ASN A 127 9.50 -9.48 10.22
C ASN A 127 8.43 -10.11 9.32
N CYS A 128 8.81 -10.71 8.19
CA CYS A 128 7.96 -11.46 7.26
C CYS A 128 7.02 -12.43 7.99
N ALA A 129 7.56 -13.30 8.84
CA ALA A 129 6.77 -14.29 9.57
C ALA A 129 5.70 -13.69 10.49
N LYS A 130 5.88 -12.47 11.01
CA LYS A 130 4.86 -11.79 11.82
C LYS A 130 3.64 -11.40 10.97
N LEU A 131 3.87 -11.00 9.72
CA LEU A 131 2.82 -10.56 8.80
C LEU A 131 2.14 -11.73 8.08
N TYR A 132 2.90 -12.71 7.58
CA TYR A 132 2.34 -13.85 6.83
C TYR A 132 2.05 -15.08 7.71
N GLY A 133 2.44 -15.05 8.99
CA GLY A 133 2.28 -16.18 9.92
C GLY A 133 3.29 -17.32 9.72
N ARG A 134 4.17 -17.20 8.72
CA ARG A 134 5.27 -18.12 8.41
C ARG A 134 6.36 -17.39 7.63
N GLU A 135 7.56 -17.95 7.64
CA GLU A 135 8.60 -17.52 6.69
C GLU A 135 8.18 -17.91 5.26
N ILE A 136 8.59 -17.10 4.29
CA ILE A 136 8.37 -17.32 2.86
C ILE A 136 9.72 -17.26 2.17
N HIS A 137 10.06 -18.31 1.42
CA HIS A 137 11.35 -18.48 0.77
C HIS A 137 11.25 -18.59 -0.76
N SER A 138 10.05 -18.76 -1.30
CA SER A 138 9.81 -18.87 -2.74
C SER A 138 8.49 -18.21 -3.14
N ASN A 139 8.35 -17.92 -4.43
CA ASN A 139 7.09 -17.44 -4.97
C ASN A 139 5.97 -18.47 -4.84
N GLU A 140 6.28 -19.76 -4.98
CA GLU A 140 5.30 -20.85 -4.80
C GLU A 140 4.67 -20.80 -3.40
N GLU A 141 5.50 -20.68 -2.36
CA GLU A 141 5.03 -20.52 -0.98
C GLU A 141 4.18 -19.26 -0.78
N PHE A 142 4.54 -18.16 -1.45
CA PHE A 142 3.73 -16.93 -1.43
C PHE A 142 2.35 -17.14 -2.11
N TRP A 143 2.31 -17.84 -3.24
CA TRP A 143 1.04 -18.11 -3.94
C TRP A 143 0.11 -19.02 -3.15
N GLU A 144 0.65 -19.93 -2.34
CA GLU A 144 -0.14 -20.80 -1.47
C GLU A 144 -0.89 -20.04 -0.38
N ILE A 145 -0.30 -18.96 0.17
CA ILE A 145 -0.94 -18.18 1.23
C ILE A 145 -1.97 -17.18 0.70
N LEU A 146 -1.99 -16.88 -0.60
CA LEU A 146 -3.03 -16.03 -1.18
C LEU A 146 -4.42 -16.67 -1.04
N HIS A 147 -5.42 -15.81 -0.85
CA HIS A 147 -6.81 -16.24 -0.87
C HIS A 147 -7.15 -16.91 -2.21
N PRO A 148 -7.91 -18.02 -2.23
CA PRO A 148 -8.15 -18.80 -3.46
C PRO A 148 -8.70 -18.00 -4.64
N GLU A 149 -9.54 -16.99 -4.35
CA GLU A 149 -10.13 -16.09 -5.35
C GLU A 149 -9.11 -15.18 -6.04
N GLU A 150 -7.96 -14.93 -5.41
CA GLU A 150 -6.98 -13.96 -5.86
C GLU A 150 -5.77 -14.60 -6.54
N ARG A 151 -5.52 -15.89 -6.27
CA ARG A 151 -4.40 -16.65 -6.83
C ARG A 151 -4.28 -16.52 -8.35
N SER A 152 -5.39 -16.71 -9.08
CA SER A 152 -5.37 -16.66 -10.54
C SER A 152 -5.16 -15.24 -11.08
N TRP A 153 -5.75 -14.24 -10.42
CA TRP A 153 -5.67 -12.84 -10.85
C TRP A 153 -4.28 -12.25 -10.59
N LEU A 154 -3.73 -12.48 -9.39
CA LEU A 154 -2.43 -11.94 -8.99
C LEU A 154 -1.29 -12.55 -9.82
N ASN A 155 -1.33 -13.87 -10.04
CA ASN A 155 -0.31 -14.60 -10.81
C ASN A 155 -0.33 -14.30 -12.32
N SER A 156 -1.37 -13.67 -12.86
CA SER A 156 -1.48 -13.43 -14.30
C SER A 156 -1.44 -11.95 -14.64
N GLN A 157 -2.56 -11.27 -14.46
CA GLN A 157 -2.76 -9.93 -15.00
C GLN A 157 -2.08 -8.87 -14.14
N ALA A 158 -2.18 -9.00 -12.82
CA ALA A 158 -1.63 -8.00 -11.91
C ALA A 158 -0.10 -7.99 -11.99
N LEU A 159 0.54 -9.18 -11.95
CA LEU A 159 1.99 -9.31 -12.03
C LEU A 159 2.55 -8.76 -13.35
N GLN A 160 1.91 -9.08 -14.47
CA GLN A 160 2.31 -8.55 -15.78
C GLN A 160 2.24 -7.03 -15.83
N GLN A 161 1.19 -6.44 -15.24
CA GLN A 161 1.07 -4.99 -15.14
C GLN A 161 2.14 -4.38 -14.25
N ALA A 162 2.41 -4.98 -13.08
CA ALA A 162 3.44 -4.50 -12.16
C ALA A 162 4.85 -4.55 -12.77
N VAL A 163 5.17 -5.61 -13.53
CA VAL A 163 6.45 -5.75 -14.24
C VAL A 163 6.57 -4.74 -15.38
N ALA A 164 5.48 -4.47 -16.11
CA ALA A 164 5.46 -3.50 -17.20
C ALA A 164 5.38 -2.05 -16.71
N ALA A 165 4.91 -1.82 -15.49
CA ALA A 165 4.74 -0.50 -14.92
C ALA A 165 6.09 0.18 -14.72
N ARG A 166 6.18 1.44 -15.17
CA ARG A 166 7.34 2.32 -14.91
C ARG A 166 7.18 3.15 -13.63
N GLU A 167 6.02 3.06 -13.01
CA GLU A 167 5.69 3.70 -11.73
C GLU A 167 5.40 2.63 -10.68
N PRO A 168 5.55 2.94 -9.38
CA PRO A 168 5.23 2.00 -8.32
C PRO A 168 3.78 1.50 -8.44
N TYR A 169 3.61 0.19 -8.58
CA TYR A 169 2.32 -0.46 -8.64
C TYR A 169 1.84 -0.78 -7.22
N VAL A 170 0.55 -0.54 -6.94
CA VAL A 170 -0.06 -0.85 -5.64
C VAL A 170 -1.19 -1.83 -5.86
N TRP A 171 -1.15 -2.94 -5.14
CA TRP A 171 -2.24 -3.91 -5.08
C TRP A 171 -2.67 -4.19 -3.64
N GLU A 172 -3.96 -4.45 -3.49
CA GLU A 172 -4.56 -4.91 -2.25
C GLU A 172 -5.10 -6.33 -2.45
N PHE A 173 -4.73 -7.25 -1.58
CA PHE A 173 -5.14 -8.66 -1.67
C PHE A 173 -5.27 -9.29 -0.28
N ARG A 174 -5.94 -10.42 -0.20
CA ARG A 174 -6.13 -11.24 0.98
C ARG A 174 -5.13 -12.39 1.03
N ILE A 175 -4.61 -12.62 2.22
CA ILE A 175 -3.87 -13.84 2.56
C ILE A 175 -4.66 -14.65 3.58
N VAL A 176 -4.40 -15.96 3.61
CA VAL A 176 -4.92 -16.89 4.59
C VAL A 176 -3.75 -17.38 5.45
N LEU A 177 -3.80 -17.05 6.73
CA LEU A 177 -2.81 -17.49 7.71
C LEU A 177 -2.95 -19.00 8.00
N PRO A 178 -1.92 -19.63 8.60
CA PRO A 178 -2.00 -21.05 8.99
C PRO A 178 -3.17 -21.42 9.91
N ASP A 179 -3.66 -20.47 10.71
CA ASP A 179 -4.82 -20.65 11.60
C ASP A 179 -6.18 -20.45 10.89
N GLY A 180 -6.16 -20.13 9.60
CA GLY A 180 -7.35 -19.85 8.79
C GLY A 180 -7.80 -18.38 8.83
N THR A 181 -7.14 -17.51 9.60
CA THR A 181 -7.45 -16.09 9.65
C THR A 181 -7.15 -15.42 8.31
N VAL A 182 -8.08 -14.61 7.81
CA VAL A 182 -7.88 -13.81 6.60
C VAL A 182 -7.31 -12.45 6.99
N ARG A 183 -6.20 -12.05 6.35
CA ARG A 183 -5.65 -10.68 6.45
C ARG A 183 -5.73 -9.98 5.10
N TRP A 184 -6.06 -8.69 5.13
CA TRP A 184 -5.91 -7.81 3.98
C TRP A 184 -4.52 -7.17 3.97
N ILE A 185 -3.88 -7.24 2.82
CA ILE A 185 -2.52 -6.82 2.59
C ILE A 185 -2.52 -5.76 1.50
N GLU A 186 -1.82 -4.66 1.74
CA GLU A 186 -1.44 -3.70 0.70
C GLU A 186 0.05 -3.90 0.42
N SER A 187 0.39 -4.10 -0.85
CA SER A 187 1.79 -4.14 -1.27
C SER A 187 2.05 -3.14 -2.38
N ARG A 188 3.13 -2.36 -2.20
CA ARG A 188 3.61 -1.35 -3.13
C ARG A 188 4.93 -1.81 -3.70
N THR A 189 5.03 -1.86 -5.02
CA THR A 189 6.13 -2.53 -5.72
C THR A 189 6.70 -1.66 -6.81
N ALA A 190 8.02 -1.61 -6.92
CA ALA A 190 8.72 -0.96 -8.02
C ALA A 190 9.56 -1.98 -8.78
N THR A 191 9.50 -1.94 -10.09
CA THR A 191 10.29 -2.79 -10.98
C THR A 191 11.58 -2.06 -11.36
N LEU A 192 12.71 -2.69 -11.07
CA LEU A 192 14.04 -2.24 -11.46
C LEU A 192 14.42 -2.84 -12.80
N VAL A 193 14.96 -2.01 -13.69
CA VAL A 193 15.36 -2.40 -15.05
C VAL A 193 16.87 -2.26 -15.24
N ASP A 194 17.43 -3.02 -16.18
CA ASP A 194 18.82 -2.85 -16.63
C ASP A 194 18.98 -1.69 -17.63
N ASP A 195 20.22 -1.44 -18.07
CA ASP A 195 20.57 -0.40 -19.05
C ASP A 195 19.87 -0.57 -20.41
N ALA A 196 19.39 -1.77 -20.73
CA ALA A 196 18.62 -2.07 -21.93
C ALA A 196 17.10 -1.95 -21.71
N GLY A 197 16.67 -1.54 -20.51
CA GLY A 197 15.26 -1.39 -20.13
C GLY A 197 14.55 -2.70 -19.82
N ARG A 198 15.28 -3.80 -19.58
CA ARG A 198 14.70 -5.11 -19.25
C ARG A 198 14.48 -5.21 -17.74
N PRO A 199 13.30 -5.66 -17.27
CA PRO A 199 13.06 -5.93 -15.85
C PRO A 199 14.06 -6.95 -15.30
N THR A 200 14.73 -6.59 -14.21
CA THR A 200 15.70 -7.47 -13.53
C THR A 200 15.29 -7.84 -12.13
N ARG A 201 14.65 -6.91 -11.41
CA ARG A 201 14.23 -7.09 -10.02
C ARG A 201 12.92 -6.37 -9.76
N MET A 202 12.15 -6.88 -8.81
CA MET A 202 11.04 -6.17 -8.19
C MET A 202 11.35 -5.98 -6.72
N VAL A 203 11.18 -4.76 -6.23
CA VAL A 203 11.30 -4.46 -4.80
C VAL A 203 9.98 -3.94 -4.30
N GLY A 204 9.59 -4.30 -3.09
CA GLY A 204 8.31 -3.92 -2.55
C GLY A 204 8.29 -3.76 -1.04
N THR A 205 7.25 -3.06 -0.60
CA THR A 205 6.87 -2.94 0.80
C THR A 205 5.45 -3.49 0.94
N THR A 206 5.19 -4.11 2.08
CA THR A 206 3.92 -4.77 2.37
C THR A 206 3.48 -4.43 3.78
N ILE A 207 2.21 -4.06 3.93
CA ILE A 207 1.58 -3.73 5.22
C ILE A 207 0.25 -4.45 5.38
N ASP A 208 -0.12 -4.72 6.63
CA ASP A 208 -1.45 -5.23 6.99
C ASP A 208 -2.45 -4.07 7.06
N ILE A 209 -3.47 -4.12 6.20
CA ILE A 209 -4.56 -3.14 6.13
C ILE A 209 -5.89 -3.73 6.65
N SER A 210 -5.87 -4.87 7.34
CA SER A 210 -7.07 -5.55 7.84
C SER A 210 -7.89 -4.66 8.77
N ALA A 211 -7.24 -3.93 9.68
CA ALA A 211 -7.92 -3.00 10.57
C ALA A 211 -8.63 -1.88 9.78
N ARG A 212 -7.96 -1.31 8.77
CA ARG A 212 -8.54 -0.30 7.87
C ARG A 212 -9.75 -0.88 7.13
N LYS A 213 -9.63 -2.06 6.52
CA LYS A 213 -10.72 -2.72 5.80
C LYS A 213 -11.90 -3.09 6.70
N ALA A 214 -11.65 -3.52 7.93
CA ALA A 214 -12.70 -3.80 8.90
C ALA A 214 -13.50 -2.54 9.26
N VAL A 215 -12.82 -1.42 9.49
CA VAL A 215 -13.47 -0.12 9.74
C VAL A 215 -14.26 0.35 8.52
N GLU A 216 -13.68 0.27 7.32
CA GLU A 216 -14.39 0.62 6.06
C GLU A 216 -15.64 -0.24 5.87
N GLN A 217 -15.56 -1.55 6.14
CA GLN A 217 -16.69 -2.47 6.01
C GLN A 217 -17.77 -2.21 7.07
N GLN A 218 -17.38 -1.95 8.32
CA GLN A 218 -18.32 -1.59 9.38
C GLN A 218 -19.05 -0.28 9.05
N LEU A 219 -18.32 0.73 8.56
CA LEU A 219 -18.91 1.99 8.13
C LEU A 219 -19.90 1.78 6.99
N ARG A 220 -19.53 1.00 5.96
CA ARG A 220 -20.43 0.65 4.85
C ARG A 220 -21.69 -0.07 5.33
N ALA A 221 -21.55 -1.03 6.25
CA ALA A 221 -22.68 -1.76 6.81
C ALA A 221 -23.61 -0.85 7.63
N GLN A 222 -23.05 0.09 8.41
CA GLN A 222 -23.83 1.09 9.14
C GLN A 222 -24.57 2.05 8.21
N ILE A 223 -23.89 2.55 7.16
CA ILE A 223 -24.52 3.41 6.14
C ILE A 223 -25.67 2.67 5.45
N ALA A 224 -25.47 1.41 5.06
CA ALA A 224 -26.51 0.59 4.44
C ALA A 224 -27.70 0.37 5.38
N LEU A 225 -27.44 0.05 6.66
CA LEU A 225 -28.48 -0.13 7.67
C LEU A 225 -29.29 1.17 7.91
N LEU A 226 -28.62 2.32 7.96
CA LEU A 226 -29.28 3.63 8.08
C LEU A 226 -30.16 3.91 6.86
N ALA A 227 -29.63 3.70 5.65
CA ALA A 227 -30.38 3.90 4.41
C ALA A 227 -31.61 2.97 4.31
N ASP A 228 -31.49 1.71 4.77
CA ASP A 228 -32.62 0.79 4.88
C ASP A 228 -33.65 1.26 5.92
N GLY A 229 -33.20 1.75 7.07
CA GLY A 229 -34.07 2.32 8.09
C GLY A 229 -34.87 3.53 7.59
N GLU A 230 -34.21 4.47 6.90
CA GLU A 230 -34.86 5.63 6.27
C GLU A 230 -35.92 5.20 5.25
N ARG A 231 -35.56 4.26 4.37
CA ARG A 231 -36.46 3.70 3.36
C ARG A 231 -37.68 3.02 3.99
N LEU A 232 -37.47 2.14 4.97
CA LEU A 232 -38.56 1.41 5.62
C LEU A 232 -39.47 2.35 6.43
N ALA A 233 -38.92 3.43 6.99
CA ALA A 233 -39.68 4.45 7.68
C ALA A 233 -40.39 5.44 6.73
N GLY A 234 -40.07 5.42 5.42
CA GLY A 234 -40.57 6.39 4.44
C GLY A 234 -40.17 7.83 4.78
N ARG A 235 -38.97 8.01 5.34
CA ARG A 235 -38.44 9.29 5.82
C ARG A 235 -37.21 9.69 5.02
N GLY A 236 -37.36 10.69 4.17
CA GLY A 236 -36.25 11.28 3.45
C GLY A 236 -35.59 12.38 4.28
N ALA A 237 -34.27 12.32 4.41
CA ALA A 237 -33.47 13.38 5.02
C ALA A 237 -32.87 14.32 3.95
N TRP A 238 -32.69 15.58 4.33
CA TRP A 238 -31.86 16.54 3.60
C TRP A 238 -31.10 17.44 4.58
N GLN A 239 -29.97 17.95 4.12
CA GLN A 239 -29.09 18.83 4.86
C GLN A 239 -28.73 20.02 3.98
N TRP A 240 -28.56 21.18 4.60
CA TRP A 240 -28.13 22.39 3.93
C TRP A 240 -27.11 23.14 4.78
N ARG A 241 -26.01 23.53 4.13
CA ARG A 241 -25.01 24.45 4.67
C ARG A 241 -25.21 25.83 4.04
N PRO A 242 -25.77 26.82 4.76
CA PRO A 242 -26.14 28.10 4.17
C PRO A 242 -24.96 28.93 3.65
N VAL A 243 -23.77 28.82 4.27
CA VAL A 243 -22.59 29.60 3.88
C VAL A 243 -22.03 29.12 2.54
N GLN A 244 -21.88 27.81 2.36
CA GLN A 244 -21.39 27.21 1.13
C GLN A 244 -22.50 27.04 0.07
N ASP A 245 -23.76 27.24 0.46
CA ASP A 245 -24.97 26.86 -0.26
C ASP A 245 -24.93 25.40 -0.77
N GLU A 246 -24.52 24.48 0.10
CA GLU A 246 -24.41 23.06 -0.24
C GLU A 246 -25.60 22.29 0.33
N VAL A 247 -26.35 21.65 -0.55
CA VAL A 247 -27.46 20.76 -0.21
C VAL A 247 -27.07 19.32 -0.46
N ASN A 248 -27.30 18.48 0.54
CA ASN A 248 -27.23 17.03 0.41
C ASN A 248 -28.59 16.42 0.74
N VAL A 249 -29.02 15.45 -0.04
CA VAL A 249 -30.29 14.74 0.16
C VAL A 249 -30.03 13.25 0.21
N SER A 250 -30.82 12.54 1.01
CA SER A 250 -30.84 11.08 1.05
C SER A 250 -31.48 10.48 -0.20
N ASP A 251 -31.20 9.20 -0.47
CA ASP A 251 -31.88 8.46 -1.54
C ASP A 251 -33.39 8.37 -1.30
N GLU A 252 -33.83 8.26 -0.04
CA GLU A 252 -35.26 8.24 0.28
C GLU A 252 -35.92 9.59 0.04
N TRP A 253 -35.21 10.71 0.26
CA TRP A 253 -35.69 12.03 -0.18
C TRP A 253 -35.90 12.05 -1.70
N CYS A 254 -34.93 11.56 -2.48
CA CYS A 254 -35.07 11.46 -3.94
C CYS A 254 -36.31 10.64 -4.33
N ARG A 255 -36.58 9.51 -3.67
CA ARG A 255 -37.80 8.71 -3.90
C ARG A 255 -39.09 9.43 -3.52
N LEU A 256 -39.11 10.15 -2.39
CA LEU A 256 -40.28 10.92 -1.96
C LEU A 256 -40.65 12.02 -2.96
N PHE A 257 -39.65 12.61 -3.62
CA PHE A 257 -39.79 13.66 -4.62
C PHE A 257 -39.81 13.13 -6.07
N GLY A 258 -39.67 11.82 -6.29
CA GLY A 258 -39.65 11.21 -7.63
C GLY A 258 -38.46 11.63 -8.49
N VAL A 259 -37.36 12.06 -7.88
CA VAL A 259 -36.16 12.56 -8.55
C VAL A 259 -35.09 11.45 -8.61
N GLU A 260 -34.36 11.36 -9.71
CA GLU A 260 -33.19 10.47 -9.79
C GLU A 260 -32.04 11.00 -8.93
N THR A 261 -31.28 10.13 -8.25
CA THR A 261 -30.16 10.55 -7.38
C THR A 261 -29.12 11.42 -8.11
N ALA A 262 -28.92 11.21 -9.42
CA ALA A 262 -28.02 12.03 -10.24
C ALA A 262 -28.53 13.47 -10.46
N ALA A 263 -29.85 13.68 -10.41
CA ALA A 263 -30.52 14.97 -10.56
C ALA A 263 -30.98 15.57 -9.21
N ALA A 264 -30.46 15.03 -8.11
CA ALA A 264 -30.73 15.52 -6.76
C ALA A 264 -30.28 16.99 -6.61
N PRO A 265 -31.05 17.83 -5.89
CA PRO A 265 -30.69 19.22 -5.70
C PRO A 265 -29.37 19.34 -4.93
N ARG A 266 -28.50 20.23 -5.40
CA ARG A 266 -27.20 20.54 -4.77
C ARG A 266 -27.16 21.93 -4.15
N ARG A 267 -28.12 22.78 -4.49
CA ARG A 267 -28.26 24.17 -4.03
C ARG A 267 -29.62 24.42 -3.38
N HIS A 268 -29.69 25.38 -2.46
CA HIS A 268 -30.95 25.68 -1.76
C HIS A 268 -32.07 26.10 -2.71
N ALA A 269 -31.75 26.87 -3.75
CA ALA A 269 -32.71 27.30 -4.75
C ALA A 269 -33.36 26.12 -5.51
N GLU A 270 -32.59 25.06 -5.81
CA GLU A 270 -33.09 23.85 -6.47
C GLU A 270 -34.02 23.06 -5.56
N LEU A 271 -33.68 22.96 -4.27
CA LEU A 271 -34.54 22.36 -3.25
C LEU A 271 -35.86 23.15 -3.11
N GLN A 272 -35.78 24.48 -3.04
CA GLN A 272 -36.95 25.36 -2.91
C GLN A 272 -37.87 25.30 -4.14
N ALA A 273 -37.30 25.09 -5.34
CA ALA A 273 -38.07 24.92 -6.57
C ALA A 273 -39.00 23.70 -6.53
N ARG A 274 -38.69 22.68 -5.70
CA ARG A 274 -39.54 21.48 -5.48
C ARG A 274 -40.72 21.73 -4.54
N VAL A 275 -40.87 22.92 -3.97
CA VAL A 275 -42.03 23.28 -3.16
C VAL A 275 -43.05 24.02 -4.04
N HIS A 276 -44.34 23.76 -3.85
CA HIS A 276 -45.41 24.46 -4.56
C HIS A 276 -45.34 25.97 -4.32
N ALA A 277 -45.61 26.78 -5.35
CA ALA A 277 -45.41 28.24 -5.33
C ALA A 277 -46.07 28.93 -4.12
N ASP A 278 -47.33 28.60 -3.82
CA ASP A 278 -48.06 29.15 -2.68
C ASP A 278 -47.42 28.83 -1.31
N ASP A 279 -46.72 27.70 -1.19
CA ASP A 279 -46.19 27.21 0.09
C ASP A 279 -44.73 27.67 0.32
N ARG A 280 -44.03 28.12 -0.74
CA ARG A 280 -42.61 28.52 -0.71
C ARG A 280 -42.34 29.61 0.31
N ALA A 281 -43.12 30.69 0.28
CA ALA A 281 -42.89 31.84 1.15
C ALA A 281 -43.06 31.50 2.63
N ALA A 282 -44.07 30.68 2.96
CA ALA A 282 -44.32 30.26 4.33
C ALA A 282 -43.24 29.31 4.86
N ARG A 283 -42.82 28.33 4.05
CA ARG A 283 -41.73 27.40 4.41
C ARG A 283 -40.41 28.15 4.57
N GLU A 284 -40.10 29.06 3.65
CA GLU A 284 -38.88 29.87 3.70
C GLU A 284 -38.82 30.70 4.98
N ALA A 285 -39.91 31.39 5.33
CA ALA A 285 -39.97 32.16 6.57
C ALA A 285 -39.73 31.28 7.82
N ALA A 286 -40.27 30.06 7.84
CA ALA A 286 -40.04 29.13 8.95
C ALA A 286 -38.58 28.64 9.02
N VAL A 287 -37.94 28.39 7.88
CA VAL A 287 -36.51 28.03 7.81
C VAL A 287 -35.62 29.18 8.27
N GLN A 288 -35.90 30.42 7.81
CA GLN A 288 -35.13 31.61 8.21
C GLN A 288 -35.27 31.94 9.69
N ASP A 289 -36.47 31.80 10.25
CA ASP A 289 -36.70 31.90 11.70
C ASP A 289 -35.87 30.86 12.47
N ALA A 290 -35.89 29.60 12.01
CA ALA A 290 -35.12 28.51 12.61
C ALA A 290 -33.60 28.77 12.61
N LEU A 291 -33.09 29.33 11.51
CA LEU A 291 -31.68 29.73 11.39
C LEU A 291 -31.34 30.87 12.34
N ALA A 292 -32.20 31.90 12.42
CA ALA A 292 -31.98 33.06 13.28
C ALA A 292 -31.93 32.68 14.77
N ARG A 293 -32.81 31.77 15.22
CA ARG A 293 -32.84 31.31 16.61
C ARG A 293 -32.04 30.04 16.89
N GLN A 294 -31.45 29.42 15.87
CA GLN A 294 -30.76 28.13 15.93
C GLN A 294 -31.59 27.05 16.62
N GLY A 295 -32.77 26.74 16.06
CA GLY A 295 -33.66 25.74 16.67
C GLY A 295 -34.54 24.97 15.68
N ASP A 296 -35.51 24.25 16.22
CA ASP A 296 -36.37 23.34 15.46
C ASP A 296 -37.47 24.05 14.68
N TYR A 297 -37.77 23.62 13.46
CA TYR A 297 -38.97 24.05 12.74
C TYR A 297 -39.78 22.86 12.22
N ARG A 298 -41.06 23.14 11.92
CA ARG A 298 -41.93 22.21 11.22
C ARG A 298 -42.59 22.92 10.06
N ALA A 299 -42.71 22.23 8.94
CA ALA A 299 -43.42 22.72 7.76
C ALA A 299 -44.31 21.61 7.19
N LEU A 300 -45.53 21.98 6.83
CA LEU A 300 -46.43 21.15 6.03
C LEU A 300 -46.60 21.83 4.68
N TYR A 301 -46.20 21.17 3.60
CA TYR A 301 -46.19 21.78 2.27
C TYR A 301 -46.46 20.77 1.15
N ARG A 302 -46.89 21.28 0.00
CA ARG A 302 -47.03 20.51 -1.23
C ARG A 302 -45.67 20.45 -1.94
N ALA A 303 -45.10 19.26 -2.01
CA ALA A 303 -43.89 18.96 -2.77
C ALA A 303 -44.26 18.62 -4.23
N LEU A 304 -43.66 19.33 -5.18
CA LEU A 304 -43.83 19.13 -6.62
C LEU A 304 -42.99 17.96 -7.12
N LEU A 305 -43.63 17.05 -7.84
CA LEU A 305 -43.01 15.92 -8.52
C LEU A 305 -42.64 16.31 -9.97
N PRO A 306 -41.72 15.59 -10.64
CA PRO A 306 -41.32 15.90 -12.02
C PRO A 306 -42.46 15.82 -13.05
N ASP A 307 -43.52 15.06 -12.77
CA ASP A 307 -44.70 14.95 -13.62
C ASP A 307 -45.67 16.14 -13.47
N GLY A 308 -45.36 17.11 -12.62
CA GLY A 308 -46.17 18.29 -12.34
C GLY A 308 -47.26 18.07 -11.28
N THR A 309 -47.43 16.85 -10.77
CA THR A 309 -48.30 16.59 -9.62
C THR A 309 -47.62 16.99 -8.31
N PHE A 310 -48.34 16.91 -7.19
CA PHE A 310 -47.76 17.18 -5.89
C PHE A 310 -48.10 16.12 -4.84
N ARG A 311 -47.22 16.00 -3.85
CA ARG A 311 -47.42 15.20 -2.63
C ARG A 311 -47.39 16.12 -1.42
N LEU A 312 -48.27 15.90 -0.45
CA LEU A 312 -48.21 16.62 0.83
C LEU A 312 -47.12 16.01 1.71
N LEU A 313 -46.14 16.80 2.12
CA LEU A 313 -45.04 16.37 2.99
C LEU A 313 -45.07 17.14 4.30
N LEU A 314 -44.85 16.41 5.39
CA LEU A 314 -44.51 16.99 6.68
C LEU A 314 -42.99 16.92 6.85
N GLU A 315 -42.39 18.08 7.09
CA GLU A 315 -40.97 18.26 7.35
C GLU A 315 -40.76 18.74 8.77
N GLN A 316 -39.74 18.19 9.41
CA GLN A 316 -39.22 18.66 10.69
C GLN A 316 -37.72 18.87 10.51
N GLY A 317 -37.21 20.04 10.86
CA GLY A 317 -35.78 20.30 10.77
C GLY A 317 -35.24 20.98 12.01
N HIS A 318 -33.93 20.84 12.19
CA HIS A 318 -33.16 21.38 13.30
C HIS A 318 -31.94 22.10 12.72
N VAL A 319 -31.58 23.22 13.35
CA VAL A 319 -30.38 23.99 13.01
C VAL A 319 -29.35 23.78 14.10
N GLN A 320 -28.16 23.32 13.70
CA GLN A 320 -27.02 23.11 14.56
C GLN A 320 -25.76 23.78 13.98
N PRO A 321 -24.70 24.00 14.76
CA PRO A 321 -23.38 24.34 14.20
C PRO A 321 -22.91 23.23 13.25
N ALA A 322 -22.22 23.59 12.17
CA ALA A 322 -21.63 22.62 11.26
C ALA A 322 -20.52 21.81 11.95
N ASP A 323 -20.35 20.54 11.60
CA ASP A 323 -19.36 19.63 12.22
C ASP A 323 -17.91 20.10 12.10
N ASP A 324 -17.58 20.89 11.06
CA ASP A 324 -16.26 21.50 10.86
C ASP A 324 -16.08 22.84 11.59
N GLY A 325 -17.11 23.30 12.31
CA GLY A 325 -17.13 24.58 13.03
C GLY A 325 -17.34 25.80 12.15
N GLU A 326 -17.49 25.64 10.83
CA GLU A 326 -17.70 26.75 9.89
C GLU A 326 -19.19 26.96 9.60
N GLY A 327 -19.82 27.76 10.46
CA GLY A 327 -21.18 28.25 10.28
C GLY A 327 -22.25 27.31 10.82
N LEU A 328 -23.45 27.40 10.23
CA LEU A 328 -24.61 26.61 10.61
C LEU A 328 -24.88 25.50 9.58
N GLN A 329 -25.54 24.45 10.05
CA GLN A 329 -26.06 23.35 9.25
C GLN A 329 -27.51 23.12 9.64
N LEU A 330 -28.39 23.12 8.65
CA LEU A 330 -29.80 22.74 8.82
C LEU A 330 -29.94 21.28 8.37
N THR A 331 -30.45 20.42 9.25
CA THR A 331 -30.81 19.04 8.93
C THR A 331 -32.31 18.89 9.09
N ALA A 332 -32.96 18.32 8.08
CA ALA A 332 -34.40 18.14 8.09
C ALA A 332 -34.80 16.76 7.55
N VAL A 333 -35.90 16.24 8.09
CA VAL A 333 -36.49 14.98 7.69
C VAL A 333 -37.91 15.26 7.22
N CYS A 334 -38.23 14.78 6.02
CA CYS A 334 -39.56 14.84 5.44
C CYS A 334 -40.16 13.43 5.31
N ARG A 335 -41.47 13.34 5.49
CA ARG A 335 -42.28 12.15 5.19
C ARG A 335 -43.59 12.55 4.53
N ALA A 336 -44.24 11.60 3.87
CA ALA A 336 -45.62 11.80 3.43
C ALA A 336 -46.49 12.19 4.65
N ALA A 337 -47.29 13.25 4.49
CA ALA A 337 -48.20 13.70 5.52
C ALA A 337 -49.42 12.80 5.58
N GLU A 338 -49.84 12.45 6.80
CA GLU A 338 -51.09 11.73 7.05
C GLU A 338 -52.23 12.74 7.28
N PRO A 339 -53.51 12.32 7.11
CA PRO A 339 -54.65 13.21 7.35
C PRO A 339 -54.64 13.88 8.74
N ALA A 340 -54.17 13.16 9.76
CA ALA A 340 -54.03 13.69 11.12
C ALA A 340 -52.98 14.82 11.23
N ASP A 341 -51.95 14.81 10.40
CA ASP A 341 -50.91 15.86 10.41
C ASP A 341 -51.47 17.20 9.97
N ALA A 342 -52.33 17.20 8.94
CA ALA A 342 -52.97 18.43 8.45
C ALA A 342 -53.87 19.07 9.53
N ILE A 343 -54.60 18.25 10.28
CA ILE A 343 -55.44 18.70 11.39
C ILE A 343 -54.55 19.26 12.52
N ALA A 344 -53.53 18.50 12.94
CA ALA A 344 -52.64 18.91 14.01
C ALA A 344 -51.91 20.22 13.69
N PHE A 345 -51.41 20.37 12.45
CA PHE A 345 -50.71 21.57 12.00
C PHE A 345 -51.63 22.78 11.96
N ALA A 346 -52.90 22.62 11.54
CA ALA A 346 -53.89 23.70 11.54
C ALA A 346 -54.31 24.14 12.95
N THR A 347 -54.24 23.24 13.94
CA THR A 347 -54.61 23.52 15.33
C THR A 347 -53.47 24.05 16.22
N GLN A 348 -52.24 24.11 15.71
CA GLN A 348 -51.13 24.70 16.46
C GLN A 348 -51.35 26.22 16.61
N PRO A 349 -51.23 26.78 17.84
CA PRO A 349 -51.22 28.21 17.99
C PRO A 349 -50.03 28.77 17.21
N LYS A 350 -50.28 29.70 16.27
CA LYS A 350 -49.20 30.48 15.64
C LYS A 350 -48.36 31.04 16.79
N ALA A 351 -47.10 30.59 16.89
CA ALA A 351 -46.17 31.12 17.88
C ALA A 351 -46.23 32.64 17.77
N ALA A 352 -46.61 33.30 18.86
CA ALA A 352 -46.70 34.75 18.91
C ALA A 352 -45.31 35.29 18.59
N VAL A 353 -45.18 35.89 17.41
CA VAL A 353 -44.03 36.73 17.06
C VAL A 353 -44.07 37.88 18.06
N THR A 354 -43.25 37.77 19.11
CA THR A 354 -43.09 38.83 20.08
C THR A 354 -42.03 39.77 19.49
N PRO A 355 -42.38 41.00 19.09
CA PRO A 355 -41.38 41.94 18.59
C PRO A 355 -40.51 42.37 19.78
N HIS A 356 -39.20 42.16 19.67
CA HIS A 356 -38.20 42.79 20.55
C HIS A 356 -37.69 44.08 19.94
#